data_AF-A0A517L270-F1
#
_entry.id   AF-A0A517L270-F1
#
_cell.length_a   1.000
_cell.length_b   1.000
_cell.length_c   1.000
_cell.angle_alpha   90.00
_cell.angle_beta   90.00
_cell.angle_gamma   90.00
#
_symmetry.space_group_name_H-M   'P 1'
#
loop_
_entity.id
_entity.type
_entity.pdbx_description
1 polymer ?
#
loop_
_entity_poly.entity_id
_entity_poly.type
_entity_poly.pdbx_seq_one_letter_code
_entity_poly.pdbx_strand_id
1 'polypeptide(L)'
;MTPPPGILSVGSSVTRPERCSEETFCEWYENLHVDEVVALSGVSGAVRYDAVPFAEVVGQDGVSQDRASQDVVSQYGLGKGCCSPLWAGRASWLTLYEMDSVEFKETKEFKGLDGQSAPKGNLLDEIFRNARFETRFGELVFSDDAGAVGSRQRAADLLVSTTLTPASDANAEELVKWFKKERVGSFAKLESYVRTRLFRLVDTSVLHEFVRRVPDPVGPGGYLALHEFSEGKETMVFKKRREYGRFLDHSRLIT
;
A
#
# COMPACT_ATOMS: atom_id res chain seq x y z
N MET A 1 11.23 7.24 24.37
CA MET A 1 11.07 7.62 22.95
C MET A 1 9.76 7.02 22.49
N THR A 2 8.89 7.79 21.85
CA THR A 2 7.67 7.25 21.23
C THR A 2 8.09 6.36 20.07
N PRO A 3 7.53 5.15 19.91
CA PRO A 3 7.85 4.30 18.76
C PRO A 3 7.49 5.02 17.45
N PRO A 4 8.23 4.76 16.35
CA PRO A 4 7.95 5.37 15.07
C PRO A 4 6.55 4.98 14.56
N PRO A 5 5.88 5.88 13.82
CA PRO A 5 4.60 5.57 13.19
C PRO A 5 4.67 4.36 12.26
N GLY A 6 3.55 3.66 12.14
CA GLY A 6 3.42 2.46 11.32
C GLY A 6 2.45 2.63 10.16
N ILE A 7 2.51 1.68 9.24
CA ILE A 7 1.49 1.47 8.22
C ILE A 7 1.10 -0.01 8.18
N LEU A 8 -0.20 -0.26 8.06
CA LEU A 8 -0.73 -1.55 7.62
C LEU A 8 -1.24 -1.39 6.18
N SER A 9 -0.54 -2.02 5.24
CA SER A 9 -0.90 -2.06 3.83
C SER A 9 -1.55 -3.41 3.51
N VAL A 10 -2.79 -3.39 3.03
CA VAL A 10 -3.57 -4.58 2.68
C VAL A 10 -3.96 -4.54 1.20
N GLY A 11 -3.27 -5.32 0.38
CA GLY A 11 -3.73 -5.64 -0.97
C GLY A 11 -4.83 -6.70 -0.91
N SER A 12 -5.91 -6.55 -1.66
CA SER A 12 -7.00 -7.53 -1.66
C SER A 12 -7.64 -7.76 -3.02
N SER A 13 -8.16 -8.96 -3.22
CA SER A 13 -8.93 -9.35 -4.41
C SER A 13 -9.86 -10.52 -4.14
N VAL A 14 -10.95 -10.58 -4.91
CA VAL A 14 -11.83 -11.74 -4.97
C VAL A 14 -11.16 -12.82 -5.82
N THR A 15 -11.14 -14.06 -5.33
CA THR A 15 -10.59 -15.23 -6.03
C THR A 15 -11.65 -16.17 -6.58
N ARG A 16 -12.90 -16.05 -6.10
CA ARG A 16 -14.05 -16.88 -6.50
C ARG A 16 -15.28 -16.01 -6.73
N PRO A 17 -15.34 -15.24 -7.83
CA PRO A 17 -16.40 -14.26 -8.08
C PRO A 17 -17.81 -14.88 -8.19
N GLU A 18 -17.89 -16.18 -8.50
CA GLU A 18 -19.14 -16.94 -8.52
C GLU A 18 -19.71 -17.25 -7.11
N ARG A 19 -18.90 -17.05 -6.06
CA ARG A 19 -19.30 -17.25 -4.65
C ARG A 19 -19.28 -15.97 -3.82
N CYS A 20 -18.48 -14.99 -4.23
CA CYS A 20 -18.35 -13.70 -3.57
C CYS A 20 -18.17 -12.65 -4.67
N SER A 21 -19.20 -11.86 -4.97
CA SER A 21 -19.05 -10.80 -5.96
C SER A 21 -18.14 -9.70 -5.43
N GLU A 22 -17.54 -8.91 -6.32
CA GLU A 22 -16.76 -7.73 -5.93
C GLU A 22 -17.59 -6.73 -5.12
N GLU A 23 -18.88 -6.60 -5.45
CA GLU A 23 -19.82 -5.75 -4.73
C GLU A 23 -20.01 -6.23 -3.29
N THR A 24 -20.33 -7.52 -3.09
CA THR A 24 -20.46 -8.11 -1.75
C THR A 24 -19.16 -7.99 -0.94
N PHE A 25 -18.02 -8.21 -1.59
CA PHE A 25 -16.72 -8.04 -0.95
C PHE A 25 -16.47 -6.59 -0.53
N CYS A 26 -16.73 -5.62 -1.42
CA CYS A 26 -16.54 -4.20 -1.12
C CYS A 26 -17.52 -3.70 -0.05
N GLU A 27 -18.78 -4.11 -0.11
CA GLU A 27 -19.81 -3.82 0.91
C GLU A 27 -19.30 -4.22 2.29
N TRP A 28 -18.86 -5.47 2.46
CA TRP A 28 -18.30 -5.95 3.71
C TRP A 28 -17.03 -5.18 4.11
N TYR A 29 -16.08 -5.02 3.16
CA TYR A 29 -14.78 -4.44 3.49
C TYR A 29 -14.94 -2.96 3.90
N GLU A 30 -15.73 -2.19 3.16
CA GLU A 30 -15.83 -0.74 3.30
C GLU A 30 -16.84 -0.30 4.37
N ASN A 31 -17.93 -1.05 4.57
CA ASN A 31 -19.00 -0.65 5.49
C ASN A 31 -18.98 -1.42 6.81
N LEU A 32 -18.10 -2.41 6.97
CA LEU A 32 -17.95 -3.15 8.21
C LEU A 32 -16.47 -3.25 8.61
N HIS A 33 -15.63 -3.88 7.80
CA HIS A 33 -14.27 -4.20 8.22
C HIS A 33 -13.40 -2.97 8.47
N VAL A 34 -13.40 -1.99 7.57
CA VAL A 34 -12.60 -0.76 7.75
C VAL A 34 -13.05 0.01 8.98
N ASP A 35 -14.36 0.11 9.23
CA ASP A 35 -14.90 0.81 10.39
C ASP A 35 -14.49 0.12 11.71
N GLU A 36 -14.52 -1.21 11.75
CA GLU A 36 -14.01 -1.98 12.90
C GLU A 36 -12.51 -1.74 13.15
N VAL A 37 -11.71 -1.66 12.09
CA VAL A 37 -10.25 -1.44 12.21
C VAL A 37 -9.93 0.00 12.63
N VAL A 38 -10.63 0.99 12.08
CA VAL A 38 -10.44 2.42 12.43
C VAL A 38 -11.02 2.77 13.80
N ALA A 39 -11.93 1.96 14.34
CA ALA A 39 -12.41 2.09 15.71
C ALA A 39 -11.36 1.68 16.76
N LEU A 40 -10.27 1.01 16.36
CA LEU A 40 -9.20 0.59 17.27
C LEU A 40 -8.34 1.76 17.73
N SER A 41 -7.86 1.68 18.98
CA SER A 41 -7.12 2.77 19.62
C SER A 41 -5.79 3.14 18.95
N GLY A 42 -5.15 2.21 18.23
CA GLY A 42 -3.86 2.41 17.56
C GLY A 42 -3.93 2.66 16.05
N VAL A 43 -5.13 2.85 15.50
CA VAL A 43 -5.35 3.13 14.07
C VAL A 43 -6.02 4.48 13.92
N SER A 44 -5.33 5.43 13.29
CA SER A 44 -5.78 6.82 13.21
C SER A 44 -6.66 7.11 11.98
N GLY A 45 -6.51 6.32 10.92
CA GLY A 45 -7.29 6.45 9.71
C GLY A 45 -6.99 5.36 8.68
N ALA A 46 -7.80 5.34 7.64
CA ALA A 46 -7.64 4.42 6.51
C ALA A 46 -7.98 5.08 5.18
N VAL A 47 -7.36 4.62 4.10
CA VAL A 47 -7.73 4.97 2.74
C VAL A 47 -7.70 3.72 1.88
N ARG A 48 -8.71 3.58 1.02
CA ARG A 48 -8.81 2.50 0.05
C ARG A 48 -8.70 3.06 -1.36
N TYR A 49 -7.97 2.34 -2.20
CA TYR A 49 -7.76 2.67 -3.60
C TYR A 49 -8.15 1.49 -4.49
N ASP A 50 -8.64 1.80 -5.68
CA ASP A 50 -8.80 0.88 -6.80
C ASP A 50 -7.48 0.78 -7.57
N ALA A 51 -7.11 -0.43 -7.98
CA ALA A 51 -6.02 -0.61 -8.93
C ALA A 51 -6.47 -0.13 -10.31
N VAL A 52 -5.72 0.80 -10.92
CA VAL A 52 -5.98 1.21 -12.32
C VAL A 52 -5.11 0.35 -13.25
N PRO A 53 -5.69 -0.34 -14.24
CA PRO A 53 -4.93 -1.10 -15.22
C PRO A 53 -3.93 -0.21 -15.97
N PHE A 54 -2.69 -0.67 -16.10
CA PHE A 54 -1.64 0.07 -16.82
C PHE A 54 -2.06 0.54 -18.22
N ALA A 55 -2.83 -0.29 -18.94
CA ALA A 55 -3.31 0.00 -20.28
C ALA A 55 -4.28 1.19 -20.35
N GLU A 56 -5.10 1.40 -19.31
CA GLU A 56 -5.99 2.57 -19.24
C GLU A 56 -5.20 3.84 -19.03
N VAL A 57 -4.05 3.71 -18.38
CA VAL A 57 -3.24 4.84 -17.97
C VAL A 57 -2.36 5.36 -19.10
N VAL A 58 -1.78 4.48 -19.93
CA VAL A 58 -0.95 4.88 -21.08
C VAL A 58 -1.79 5.32 -22.29
N GLY A 59 -3.11 5.14 -22.24
CA GLY A 59 -4.01 5.33 -23.38
C GLY A 59 -3.86 4.18 -24.39
N GLN A 60 -4.98 3.72 -24.96
CA GLN A 60 -4.96 2.60 -25.93
C GLN A 60 -4.05 2.87 -27.14
N ASP A 61 -3.86 4.14 -27.50
CA ASP A 61 -3.01 4.58 -28.62
C ASP A 61 -1.50 4.56 -28.30
N GLY A 62 -1.12 4.48 -27.01
CA GLY A 62 0.26 4.39 -26.56
C GLY A 62 0.78 2.95 -26.43
N VAL A 63 -0.11 1.96 -26.50
CA VAL A 63 0.24 0.52 -26.48
C VAL A 63 0.45 0.02 -27.90
N SER A 64 1.34 0.67 -28.66
CA SER A 64 2.09 -0.10 -29.64
C SER A 64 2.88 -1.15 -28.85
N GLN A 65 2.89 -2.41 -29.28
CA GLN A 65 3.80 -3.46 -28.76
C GLN A 65 5.28 -3.14 -29.02
N ASP A 66 5.63 -1.87 -29.26
CA ASP A 66 6.98 -1.40 -29.39
C ASP A 66 7.68 -1.29 -28.03
N ARG A 67 8.98 -1.57 -28.09
CA ARG A 67 9.96 -1.53 -26.99
C ARG A 67 9.89 -0.28 -26.10
N ALA A 68 9.29 0.83 -26.56
CA ALA A 68 9.13 2.07 -25.81
C ALA A 68 8.33 1.92 -24.49
N SER A 69 7.38 0.99 -24.41
CA SER A 69 6.63 0.70 -23.16
C SER A 69 7.54 0.13 -22.06
N GLN A 70 8.57 -0.63 -22.45
CA GLN A 70 9.60 -1.12 -21.53
C GLN A 70 10.55 0.01 -21.10
N ASP A 71 10.72 1.03 -21.95
CA ASP A 71 11.58 2.17 -21.66
C ASP A 71 10.96 3.15 -20.67
N VAL A 72 9.64 3.33 -20.59
CA VAL A 72 9.02 4.16 -19.53
C VAL A 72 9.25 3.54 -18.14
N VAL A 73 9.07 2.22 -18.02
CA VAL A 73 9.37 1.45 -16.80
C VAL A 73 10.88 1.52 -16.46
N SER A 74 11.74 1.46 -17.48
CA SER A 74 13.20 1.63 -17.37
C SER A 74 13.62 3.06 -16.99
N GLN A 75 12.95 4.08 -17.53
CA GLN A 75 13.28 5.51 -17.42
C GLN A 75 13.00 6.06 -16.02
N TYR A 76 11.98 5.53 -15.34
CA TYR A 76 11.76 5.79 -13.91
C TYR A 76 12.57 4.84 -13.00
N GLY A 77 13.55 4.12 -13.53
CA GLY A 77 14.44 3.24 -12.76
C GLY A 77 13.75 2.05 -12.11
N LEU A 78 12.54 1.68 -12.52
CA LEU A 78 11.88 0.44 -12.08
C LEU A 78 12.52 -0.71 -12.86
N GLY A 79 13.72 -1.13 -12.45
CA GLY A 79 14.52 -2.11 -13.16
C GLY A 79 13.76 -3.41 -13.44
N LYS A 80 14.24 -4.17 -14.43
CA LYS A 80 13.73 -5.47 -14.93
C LYS A 80 13.53 -6.60 -13.89
N GLY A 81 13.61 -6.32 -12.59
CA GLY A 81 13.36 -7.27 -11.50
C GLY A 81 12.54 -6.72 -10.33
N CYS A 82 12.14 -5.44 -10.33
CA CYS A 82 11.37 -4.86 -9.22
C CYS A 82 9.86 -5.08 -9.34
N CYS A 83 9.37 -5.29 -10.58
CA CYS A 83 8.00 -5.69 -10.86
C CYS A 83 8.02 -7.17 -11.26
N SER A 84 7.98 -8.07 -10.28
CA SER A 84 7.66 -9.46 -10.60
C SER A 84 6.29 -9.48 -11.31
N PRO A 85 6.16 -10.11 -12.50
CA PRO A 85 4.89 -10.21 -13.21
C PRO A 85 3.78 -10.89 -12.40
N LEU A 86 4.12 -11.49 -11.25
CA LEU A 86 3.19 -12.13 -10.34
C LEU A 86 2.34 -11.15 -9.52
N TRP A 87 2.67 -9.85 -9.43
CA TRP A 87 1.97 -8.89 -8.54
C TRP A 87 1.19 -7.80 -9.28
N ALA A 88 1.69 -7.35 -10.44
CA ALA A 88 0.99 -6.40 -11.30
C ALA A 88 -0.19 -7.10 -11.98
N GLY A 89 -1.34 -7.14 -11.31
CA GLY A 89 -2.59 -7.70 -11.83
C GLY A 89 -3.36 -8.61 -10.88
N ARG A 90 -2.96 -8.74 -9.60
CA ARG A 90 -3.66 -9.64 -8.65
C ARG A 90 -4.41 -8.98 -7.51
N ALA A 91 -4.10 -7.74 -7.14
CA ALA A 91 -4.89 -7.01 -6.15
C ALA A 91 -5.78 -6.00 -6.89
N SER A 92 -7.09 -6.17 -6.76
CA SER A 92 -8.07 -5.20 -7.30
C SER A 92 -8.11 -3.94 -6.44
N TRP A 93 -7.79 -4.07 -5.15
CA TRP A 93 -7.80 -2.97 -4.19
C TRP A 93 -6.58 -2.95 -3.29
N LEU A 94 -6.21 -1.75 -2.85
CA LEU A 94 -5.20 -1.50 -1.83
C LEU A 94 -5.82 -0.65 -0.71
N THR A 95 -5.78 -1.13 0.52
CA THR A 95 -6.15 -0.35 1.70
C THR A 95 -4.90 -0.04 2.52
N LEU A 96 -4.73 1.22 2.90
CA LEU A 96 -3.68 1.68 3.80
C LEU A 96 -4.33 2.11 5.11
N TYR A 97 -3.86 1.59 6.23
CA TYR A 97 -4.25 2.00 7.57
C TYR A 97 -3.06 2.70 8.24
N GLU A 98 -3.25 3.95 8.63
CA GLU A 98 -2.27 4.72 9.41
C GLU A 98 -2.28 4.20 10.85
N MET A 99 -1.11 3.84 11.36
CA MET A 99 -0.95 3.33 12.71
C MET A 99 -0.07 4.27 13.52
N ASP A 100 -0.45 4.52 14.77
CA ASP A 100 0.35 5.32 15.69
C ASP A 100 1.70 4.64 15.99
N SER A 101 1.70 3.30 15.96
CA SER A 101 2.89 2.46 16.05
C SER A 101 2.64 1.10 15.40
N VAL A 102 3.65 0.59 14.69
CA VAL A 102 3.57 -0.77 14.12
C VAL A 102 3.51 -1.87 15.20
N GLU A 103 3.98 -1.58 16.41
CA GLU A 103 3.93 -2.51 17.55
C GLU A 103 2.48 -2.77 18.01
N PHE A 104 1.53 -1.88 17.68
CA PHE A 104 0.12 -2.07 18.01
C PHE A 104 -0.45 -3.39 17.46
N LYS A 105 0.12 -3.92 16.37
CA LYS A 105 -0.25 -5.22 15.79
C LYS A 105 -0.09 -6.38 16.78
N GLU A 106 0.75 -6.23 17.80
CA GLU A 106 1.00 -7.27 18.80
C GLU A 106 0.00 -7.27 19.96
N THR A 107 -0.83 -6.23 20.06
CA THR A 107 -1.81 -6.07 21.13
C THR A 107 -2.96 -7.07 21.03
N LYS A 108 -3.63 -7.32 22.15
CA LYS A 108 -4.84 -8.15 22.19
C LYS A 108 -5.99 -7.54 21.38
N GLU A 109 -6.08 -6.20 21.39
CA GLU A 109 -7.09 -5.45 20.66
C GLU A 109 -6.97 -5.73 19.15
N PHE A 110 -5.79 -5.52 18.57
CA PHE A 110 -5.56 -5.79 17.15
C PHE A 110 -5.73 -7.28 16.79
N LYS A 111 -5.20 -8.19 17.62
CA LYS A 111 -5.31 -9.64 17.41
C LYS A 111 -6.74 -10.18 17.53
N GLY A 112 -7.67 -9.40 18.09
CA GLY A 112 -9.09 -9.74 18.19
C GLY A 112 -9.89 -9.48 16.91
N LEU A 113 -9.30 -8.89 15.88
CA LEU A 113 -9.96 -8.63 14.59
C LEU A 113 -10.21 -9.94 13.81
N ASP A 114 -11.33 -9.96 13.08
CA ASP A 114 -11.64 -11.02 12.13
C ASP A 114 -10.55 -11.09 11.03
N GLY A 115 -10.09 -12.29 10.72
CA GLY A 115 -8.94 -12.51 9.83
C GLY A 115 -7.60 -12.66 10.56
N GLN A 116 -7.49 -12.16 11.80
CA GLN A 116 -6.40 -12.54 12.72
C GLN A 116 -6.79 -13.79 13.52
N SER A 117 -8.04 -13.84 13.96
CA SER A 117 -8.70 -15.03 14.52
C SER A 117 -9.78 -15.59 13.59
N ALA A 118 -10.34 -16.75 13.97
CA ALA A 118 -11.52 -17.31 13.30
C ALA A 118 -12.61 -16.22 13.22
N PRO A 119 -13.11 -15.90 12.01
CA PRO A 119 -14.05 -14.80 11.84
C PRO A 119 -15.43 -15.21 12.35
N LYS A 120 -16.26 -14.22 12.68
CA LYS A 120 -17.60 -14.48 13.23
C LYS A 120 -18.58 -14.89 12.12
N GLY A 121 -19.58 -15.70 12.49
CA GLY A 121 -20.70 -16.05 11.61
C GLY A 121 -20.27 -16.76 10.32
N ASN A 122 -20.81 -16.30 9.20
CA ASN A 122 -20.61 -16.82 7.84
C ASN A 122 -19.43 -16.19 7.09
N LEU A 123 -18.72 -15.21 7.69
CA LEU A 123 -17.64 -14.47 7.03
C LEU A 123 -16.51 -15.37 6.52
N LEU A 124 -16.24 -16.48 7.20
CA LEU A 124 -15.26 -17.46 6.74
C LEU A 124 -15.60 -17.97 5.33
N ASP A 125 -16.86 -18.35 5.14
CA ASP A 125 -17.35 -18.97 3.91
C ASP A 125 -17.70 -17.96 2.83
N GLU A 126 -18.20 -16.78 3.20
CA GLU A 126 -18.62 -15.75 2.25
C GLU A 126 -17.43 -14.92 1.75
N ILE A 127 -16.49 -14.58 2.64
CA ILE A 127 -15.40 -13.65 2.33
C ILE A 127 -14.05 -14.37 2.34
N PHE A 128 -13.61 -14.88 3.49
CA PHE A 128 -12.21 -15.29 3.66
C PHE A 128 -11.80 -16.52 2.83
N ARG A 129 -12.76 -17.36 2.44
CA ARG A 129 -12.55 -18.48 1.50
C ARG A 129 -12.62 -18.10 0.02
N ASN A 130 -13.14 -16.92 -0.29
CA ASN A 130 -13.35 -16.45 -1.67
C ASN A 130 -12.54 -15.19 -2.01
N ALA A 131 -11.67 -14.77 -1.09
CA ALA A 131 -10.81 -13.61 -1.25
C ALA A 131 -9.36 -13.93 -0.85
N ARG A 132 -8.45 -13.09 -1.33
CA ARG A 132 -7.04 -13.07 -0.98
C ARG A 132 -6.71 -11.74 -0.34
N PHE A 133 -5.92 -11.78 0.72
CA PHE A 133 -5.39 -10.60 1.40
C PHE A 133 -3.88 -10.69 1.48
N GLU A 134 -3.19 -9.62 1.11
CA GLU A 134 -1.75 -9.45 1.25
C GLU A 134 -1.47 -8.34 2.25
N THR A 135 -1.03 -8.73 3.43
CA THR A 135 -0.80 -7.87 4.57
C THR A 135 0.68 -7.52 4.66
N ARG A 136 0.99 -6.23 4.78
CA ARG A 136 2.33 -5.72 5.02
C ARG A 136 2.28 -4.71 6.17
N PHE A 137 3.08 -4.95 7.19
CA PHE A 137 3.32 -4.00 8.28
C PHE A 137 4.65 -3.30 8.04
N GLY A 138 4.62 -1.98 8.01
CA GLY A 138 5.78 -1.14 7.78
C GLY A 138 5.99 -0.15 8.91
N GLU A 139 7.25 0.09 9.25
CA GLU A 139 7.70 1.13 10.17
C GLU A 139 8.21 2.32 9.36
N LEU A 140 7.73 3.53 9.63
CA LEU A 140 8.14 4.71 8.88
C LEU A 140 9.63 5.00 9.10
N VAL A 141 10.41 5.02 8.02
CA VAL A 141 11.84 5.39 8.06
C VAL A 141 12.10 6.77 7.47
N PHE A 142 11.22 7.24 6.60
CA PHE A 142 11.38 8.52 5.93
C PHE A 142 10.04 9.03 5.38
N SER A 143 9.79 10.33 5.55
CA SER A 143 8.73 11.08 4.90
C SER A 143 9.33 12.32 4.25
N ASP A 144 8.93 12.62 3.01
CA ASP A 144 9.10 13.93 2.39
C ASP A 144 7.74 14.55 2.12
N ASP A 145 7.41 15.53 2.94
CA ASP A 145 6.17 16.31 2.87
C ASP A 145 6.40 17.68 2.21
N ALA A 146 7.53 17.86 1.50
CA ALA A 146 7.93 19.13 0.91
C ALA A 146 6.91 19.70 -0.09
N GLY A 147 6.09 18.86 -0.76
CA GLY A 147 5.05 19.30 -1.69
C GLY A 147 3.73 19.74 -1.02
N ALA A 148 3.51 19.38 0.24
CA ALA A 148 2.19 19.49 0.85
C ALA A 148 1.97 20.83 1.55
N VAL A 149 1.96 21.98 0.86
CA VAL A 149 1.46 23.21 1.48
C VAL A 149 -0.08 23.17 1.45
N GLY A 150 -0.70 22.74 2.56
CA GLY A 150 -2.16 22.76 2.76
C GLY A 150 -2.92 21.45 2.54
N SER A 151 -2.32 20.44 1.89
CA SER A 151 -2.93 19.11 1.63
C SER A 151 -2.57 18.02 2.65
N ARG A 152 -1.76 18.34 3.69
CA ARG A 152 -1.11 17.38 4.62
C ARG A 152 -2.04 16.46 5.41
N GLN A 153 -3.32 16.80 5.50
CA GLN A 153 -4.29 16.08 6.34
C GLN A 153 -5.21 15.12 5.57
N ARG A 154 -5.09 15.05 4.24
CA ARG A 154 -5.96 14.20 3.41
C ARG A 154 -5.16 13.11 2.71
N ALA A 155 -5.78 11.95 2.51
CA ALA A 155 -5.24 10.95 1.60
C ALA A 155 -5.17 11.49 0.16
N ALA A 156 -4.07 11.20 -0.52
CA ALA A 156 -3.86 11.57 -1.92
C ALA A 156 -4.90 10.93 -2.85
N ASP A 157 -5.17 11.56 -3.99
CA ASP A 157 -6.13 11.03 -4.96
C ASP A 157 -5.52 9.86 -5.75
N LEU A 158 -4.19 9.87 -5.86
CA LEU A 158 -3.40 8.97 -6.66
C LEU A 158 -2.23 8.42 -5.83
N LEU A 159 -2.02 7.10 -5.86
CA LEU A 159 -0.95 6.41 -5.15
C LEU A 159 -0.15 5.46 -6.06
N VAL A 160 1.17 5.56 -6.00
CA VAL A 160 2.10 4.53 -6.48
C VAL A 160 2.71 3.81 -5.30
N SER A 161 2.41 2.52 -5.17
CA SER A 161 2.96 1.64 -4.13
C SER A 161 4.03 0.73 -4.74
N THR A 162 5.26 0.83 -4.24
CA THR A 162 6.37 -0.01 -4.70
C THR A 162 7.07 -0.69 -3.53
N THR A 163 7.49 -1.93 -3.73
CA THR A 163 8.34 -2.65 -2.77
C THR A 163 9.78 -2.67 -3.25
N LEU A 164 10.71 -2.49 -2.32
CA LEU A 164 12.15 -2.54 -2.59
C LEU A 164 12.78 -3.63 -1.73
N THR A 165 13.63 -4.45 -2.34
CA THR A 165 14.51 -5.36 -1.62
C THR A 165 15.93 -4.86 -1.83
N PRO A 166 16.56 -4.26 -0.81
CA PRO A 166 17.96 -3.84 -0.93
C PRO A 166 18.88 -5.06 -1.10
N ALA A 167 20.07 -4.84 -1.65
CA ALA A 167 21.12 -5.86 -1.64
C ALA A 167 21.44 -6.25 -0.18
N SER A 168 21.88 -7.49 0.04
CA SER A 168 22.11 -8.04 1.40
C SER A 168 23.17 -7.28 2.20
N ASP A 169 24.05 -6.55 1.53
CA ASP A 169 25.13 -5.75 2.09
C ASP A 169 24.82 -4.24 2.15
N ALA A 170 23.64 -3.81 1.69
CA ALA A 170 23.28 -2.40 1.66
C ALA A 170 23.03 -1.86 3.08
N ASN A 171 23.66 -0.73 3.41
CA ASN A 171 23.36 0.01 4.63
C ASN A 171 22.01 0.73 4.50
N ALA A 172 21.15 0.62 5.53
CA ALA A 172 19.85 1.29 5.58
C ALA A 172 19.95 2.82 5.42
N GLU A 173 20.96 3.47 6.02
CA GLU A 173 21.16 4.91 5.90
C GLU A 173 21.53 5.32 4.46
N GLU A 174 22.42 4.54 3.82
CA GLU A 174 22.82 4.75 2.44
C GLU A 174 21.66 4.51 1.48
N LEU A 175 20.84 3.49 1.75
CA LEU A 175 19.61 3.23 1.00
C LEU A 175 18.66 4.43 1.07
N VAL A 176 18.39 4.96 2.26
CA VAL A 176 17.52 6.12 2.44
C VAL A 176 18.11 7.34 1.73
N LYS A 177 19.43 7.57 1.83
CA LYS A 177 20.12 8.67 1.14
C LYS A 177 20.01 8.57 -0.38
N TRP A 178 20.24 7.38 -0.93
CA TRP A 178 20.05 7.10 -2.36
C TRP A 178 18.59 7.30 -2.78
N PHE A 179 17.65 6.77 -1.99
CA PHE A 179 16.22 6.85 -2.28
C PHE A 179 15.74 8.30 -2.33
N LYS A 180 16.13 9.13 -1.36
CA LYS A 180 15.87 10.58 -1.37
C LYS A 180 16.39 11.25 -2.65
N LYS A 181 17.64 10.98 -3.00
CA LYS A 181 18.28 11.65 -4.13
C LYS A 181 17.68 11.23 -5.47
N GLU A 182 17.56 9.93 -5.70
CA GLU A 182 17.24 9.39 -7.03
C GLU A 182 15.72 9.24 -7.25
N ARG A 183 14.96 8.84 -6.21
CA ARG A 183 13.49 8.63 -6.33
C ARG A 183 12.71 9.89 -6.05
N VAL A 184 12.87 10.45 -4.86
CA VAL A 184 12.10 11.63 -4.45
C VAL A 184 12.43 12.82 -5.35
N GLY A 185 13.71 13.05 -5.64
CA GLY A 185 14.12 14.12 -6.57
C GLY A 185 13.56 14.00 -7.99
N SER A 186 13.16 12.81 -8.42
CA SER A 186 12.50 12.60 -9.72
C SER A 186 11.01 12.91 -9.65
N PHE A 187 10.31 12.41 -8.61
CA PHE A 187 8.89 12.66 -8.43
C PHE A 187 8.56 14.09 -8.02
N ALA A 188 9.40 14.74 -7.21
CA ALA A 188 9.19 16.12 -6.75
C ALA A 188 9.21 17.17 -7.89
N LYS A 189 9.58 16.78 -9.11
CA LYS A 189 9.50 17.64 -10.31
C LYS A 189 8.11 17.63 -10.95
N LEU A 190 7.25 16.70 -10.54
CA LEU A 190 5.90 16.53 -11.07
C LEU A 190 4.97 17.46 -10.32
N GLU A 191 4.15 18.21 -11.05
CA GLU A 191 3.23 19.20 -10.47
C GLU A 191 2.21 18.56 -9.54
N SER A 192 1.80 17.32 -9.83
CA SER A 192 0.84 16.57 -9.01
C SER A 192 1.46 15.94 -7.77
N TYR A 193 2.79 16.01 -7.58
CA TYR A 193 3.46 15.37 -6.46
C TYR A 193 3.03 15.95 -5.11
N VAL A 194 2.53 15.07 -4.22
CA VAL A 194 2.12 15.46 -2.86
C VAL A 194 3.22 15.11 -1.87
N ARG A 195 3.61 13.83 -1.79
CA ARG A 195 4.62 13.36 -0.84
C ARG A 195 5.19 11.99 -1.20
N THR A 196 6.23 11.60 -0.50
CA THR A 196 6.75 10.23 -0.51
C THR A 196 7.01 9.74 0.89
N ARG A 197 6.55 8.53 1.17
CA ARG A 197 6.78 7.85 2.45
C ARG A 197 7.46 6.52 2.19
N LEU A 198 8.52 6.25 2.94
CA LEU A 198 9.27 5.00 2.89
C LEU A 198 9.15 4.30 4.23
N PHE A 199 8.75 3.03 4.18
CA PHE A 199 8.55 2.18 5.34
C PHE A 199 9.47 0.97 5.25
N ARG A 200 10.10 0.58 6.36
CA ARG A 200 10.78 -0.70 6.50
C ARG A 200 9.75 -1.77 6.87
N LEU A 201 9.68 -2.85 6.11
CA LEU A 201 8.74 -3.94 6.35
C LEU A 201 9.21 -4.79 7.52
N VAL A 202 8.38 -4.90 8.54
CA VAL A 202 8.65 -5.69 9.76
C VAL A 202 7.92 -7.03 9.75
N ASP A 203 6.81 -7.13 9.01
CA ASP A 203 6.01 -8.34 8.92
C ASP A 203 5.21 -8.34 7.62
N THR A 204 5.16 -9.49 6.95
CA THR A 204 4.41 -9.67 5.70
C THR A 204 3.73 -11.02 5.70
N SER A 205 2.48 -11.07 5.22
CA SER A 205 1.72 -12.32 5.10
C SER A 205 0.72 -12.29 3.96
N VAL A 206 0.36 -13.47 3.48
CA VAL A 206 -0.77 -13.70 2.57
C VAL A 206 -1.79 -14.55 3.29
N LEU A 207 -3.03 -14.08 3.37
CA LEU A 207 -4.17 -14.88 3.78
C LEU A 207 -4.94 -15.27 2.52
N HIS A 208 -4.99 -16.57 2.23
CA HIS A 208 -5.74 -17.11 1.11
C HIS A 208 -6.48 -18.37 1.54
N GLU A 209 -7.79 -18.41 1.31
CA GLU A 209 -8.66 -19.48 1.79
C GLU A 209 -8.54 -19.69 3.31
N PHE A 210 -8.39 -18.59 4.04
CA PHE A 210 -8.13 -18.57 5.48
C PHE A 210 -6.86 -19.32 5.94
N VAL A 211 -5.93 -19.59 5.01
CA VAL A 211 -4.60 -20.13 5.31
C VAL A 211 -3.57 -19.01 5.19
N ARG A 212 -2.90 -18.69 6.31
CA ARG A 212 -1.84 -17.68 6.34
C ARG A 212 -0.51 -18.28 5.87
N ARG A 213 0.17 -17.58 4.97
CA ARG A 213 1.48 -17.94 4.41
C ARG A 213 2.42 -16.75 4.46
N VAL A 214 3.71 -17.02 4.56
CA VAL A 214 4.74 -15.97 4.37
C VAL A 214 4.82 -15.69 2.86
N PRO A 215 4.81 -14.42 2.40
CA PRO A 215 4.93 -14.09 0.99
C PRO A 215 6.37 -14.28 0.53
N ASP A 216 6.54 -14.83 -0.66
CA ASP A 216 7.78 -14.83 -1.44
C ASP A 216 7.68 -13.67 -2.46
N PRO A 217 8.68 -12.77 -2.66
CA PRO A 217 10.06 -12.70 -2.16
C PRO A 217 10.35 -11.52 -1.21
N VAL A 218 9.40 -10.62 -0.97
CA VAL A 218 9.62 -9.46 -0.07
C VAL A 218 9.26 -9.88 1.36
N GLY A 219 10.19 -10.61 1.98
CA GLY A 219 10.15 -10.95 3.39
C GLY A 219 10.47 -9.74 4.29
N PRO A 220 10.47 -9.95 5.62
CA PRO A 220 10.94 -8.96 6.59
C PRO A 220 12.33 -8.42 6.20
N GLY A 221 12.52 -7.11 6.26
CA GLY A 221 13.75 -6.42 5.82
C GLY A 221 13.67 -5.76 4.44
N GLY A 222 12.60 -6.00 3.68
CA GLY A 222 12.24 -5.18 2.52
C GLY A 222 11.71 -3.80 2.92
N TYR A 223 11.43 -2.97 1.93
CA TYR A 223 10.84 -1.64 2.11
C TYR A 223 9.58 -1.49 1.26
N LEU A 224 8.66 -0.65 1.74
CA LEU A 224 7.47 -0.19 1.02
C LEU A 224 7.60 1.31 0.82
N ALA A 225 7.61 1.75 -0.42
CA ALA A 225 7.55 3.16 -0.80
C ALA A 225 6.15 3.50 -1.31
N LEU A 226 5.57 4.54 -0.74
CA LEU A 226 4.30 5.13 -1.14
C LEU A 226 4.58 6.52 -1.72
N HIS A 227 4.37 6.68 -3.01
CA HIS A 227 4.43 7.98 -3.68
C HIS A 227 3.02 8.46 -3.95
N GLU A 228 2.70 9.64 -3.44
CA GLU A 228 1.35 10.17 -3.39
C GLU A 228 1.24 11.40 -4.28
N PHE A 229 0.14 11.47 -5.05
CA PHE A 229 -0.10 12.51 -6.04
C PHE A 229 -1.54 13.04 -5.93
N SER A 230 -1.74 14.32 -6.25
CA SER A 230 -3.06 14.90 -6.44
C SER A 230 -3.67 14.45 -7.78
N GLU A 231 -4.94 14.73 -8.00
CA GLU A 231 -5.58 14.47 -9.31
C GLU A 231 -4.77 15.10 -10.47
N GLY A 232 -4.51 14.31 -11.53
CA GLY A 232 -3.62 14.69 -12.64
C GLY A 232 -3.52 13.61 -13.72
N LYS A 233 -2.90 13.92 -14.87
CA LYS A 233 -2.75 13.02 -16.04
C LYS A 233 -1.53 12.09 -15.95
N GLU A 234 -1.19 11.60 -14.75
CA GLU A 234 0.05 10.85 -14.55
C GLU A 234 -0.12 9.33 -14.63
N THR A 235 0.94 8.67 -15.11
CA THR A 235 0.83 7.45 -15.92
C THR A 235 0.95 6.09 -15.21
N MET A 236 0.77 5.98 -13.89
CA MET A 236 0.49 4.66 -13.24
C MET A 236 -0.03 4.87 -11.84
N VAL A 237 -1.24 4.38 -11.50
CA VAL A 237 -1.80 4.76 -10.22
C VAL A 237 -2.84 3.79 -9.65
N PHE A 238 -2.84 3.62 -8.34
CA PHE A 238 -4.05 3.33 -7.58
C PHE A 238 -4.89 4.61 -7.45
N LYS A 239 -6.17 4.57 -7.81
CA LYS A 239 -7.08 5.72 -7.70
C LYS A 239 -7.83 5.66 -6.38
N LYS A 240 -7.87 6.76 -5.64
CA LYS A 240 -8.57 6.82 -4.35
C LYS A 240 -10.05 6.51 -4.56
N ARG A 241 -10.52 5.53 -3.80
CA ARG A 241 -11.91 5.10 -3.76
C ARG A 241 -12.63 5.73 -2.59
N ARG A 242 -12.07 5.62 -1.38
CA ARG A 242 -12.68 6.11 -0.15
C ARG A 242 -11.65 6.38 0.95
N GLU A 243 -11.96 7.34 1.82
CA GLU A 243 -11.12 7.81 2.92
C GLU A 243 -11.90 7.77 4.24
N TYR A 244 -11.23 7.37 5.32
CA TYR A 244 -11.81 7.13 6.65
C TYR A 244 -10.90 7.72 7.74
N GLY A 245 -11.48 8.39 8.73
CA GLY A 245 -10.74 8.92 9.87
C GLY A 245 -9.83 10.11 9.54
N ARG A 246 -8.73 10.26 10.29
CA ARG A 246 -7.76 11.36 10.14
C ARG A 246 -6.38 10.81 9.79
N PHE A 247 -5.70 11.43 8.83
CA PHE A 247 -4.32 11.06 8.47
C PHE A 247 -3.31 11.76 9.39
N LEU A 248 -2.30 11.00 9.84
CA LEU A 248 -1.22 11.53 10.65
C LEU A 248 -0.31 12.45 9.82
N ASP A 249 0.05 13.60 10.39
CA ASP A 249 1.09 14.50 9.88
C ASP A 249 2.46 14.00 10.37
N HIS A 250 3.07 13.10 9.60
CA HIS A 250 4.34 12.44 9.95
C HIS A 250 5.55 13.38 9.98
N SER A 251 5.44 14.57 9.38
CA SER A 251 6.51 15.58 9.35
C SER A 251 6.89 16.11 10.75
N ARG A 252 6.01 15.96 11.74
CA ARG A 252 6.22 16.42 13.12
C ARG A 252 6.75 15.34 14.06
N LEU A 253 6.83 14.09 13.59
CA LEU A 253 7.18 12.93 14.42
C LEU A 253 8.62 12.45 14.19
N ILE A 254 9.29 12.95 13.14
CA ILE A 254 10.69 12.66 12.82
C ILE A 254 11.52 13.93 13.09
N THR A 255 11.95 14.13 14.34
CA THR A 255 12.98 15.13 14.73
C THR A 255 14.14 14.46 15.42
#